data_AF-A0A843L8Q7-F1
#
_entry.id   AF-A0A843L8Q7-F1
#
_cell.length_a   1.000
_cell.length_b   1.000
_cell.length_c   1.000
_cell.angle_alpha   90.00
_cell.angle_beta   90.00
_cell.angle_gamma   90.00
#
_symmetry.space_group_name_H-M   'P 1'
#
loop_
_entity.id
_entity.type
_entity.pdbx_description
1 polymer ?
#
loop_
_entity_poly.entity_id
_entity_poly.type
_entity_poly.pdbx_seq_one_letter_code
_entity_poly.pdbx_strand_id
1 'polypeptide(L)'
;MIFINIPVGIAALVLASRVLPKPEKRERQEIDFIGAGSAFVTLFSFLFIVNRWQAMSAGMKGALLLLLVAALGIFIRTERCVAHPMIDLSIFEIRTFAFANLSAMLNFMSQYVLVFLTPFYLQEVLGYPPDRIGMVMVAFPLVVLLVAPFSGALSDRIGTRALCALGAGTCAVALVLMAGIGIAQGSAVTWCLALFGLGTGLFQSPNNSAVMGSTPKRYLGVGSAILATVRNVGMVLGIAVGGAVVA
;
A
#
# COMPACT_ATOMS: atom_id res chain seq x y z
N MET A 1 -12.72 0.98 -16.29
CA MET A 1 -12.69 0.62 -14.85
C MET A 1 -13.93 1.10 -14.08
N ILE A 2 -14.41 2.35 -14.24
CA ILE A 2 -15.58 2.88 -13.49
C ILE A 2 -16.91 2.15 -13.81
N PHE A 3 -17.19 1.84 -15.09
CA PHE A 3 -18.43 1.15 -15.47
C PHE A 3 -18.53 -0.32 -15.04
N ILE A 4 -17.40 -0.98 -14.74
CA ILE A 4 -17.38 -2.37 -14.25
C ILE A 4 -17.63 -2.43 -12.74
N ASN A 5 -17.13 -1.46 -11.96
CA ASN A 5 -17.28 -1.46 -10.51
C ASN A 5 -18.68 -1.04 -10.04
N ILE A 6 -19.40 -0.19 -10.79
CA ILE A 6 -20.75 0.26 -10.42
C ILE A 6 -21.75 -0.90 -10.29
N PRO A 7 -21.94 -1.78 -11.30
CA PRO A 7 -22.89 -2.88 -11.20
C PRO A 7 -22.49 -3.90 -10.13
N VAL A 8 -21.19 -4.16 -9.98
CA VAL A 8 -20.66 -5.05 -8.92
C VAL A 8 -20.90 -4.46 -7.53
N GLY A 9 -20.72 -3.15 -7.37
CA GLY A 9 -20.98 -2.43 -6.12
C GLY A 9 -22.46 -2.45 -5.73
N ILE A 10 -23.36 -2.25 -6.69
CA ILE A 10 -24.82 -2.36 -6.46
C ILE A 10 -25.20 -3.80 -6.09
N ALA A 11 -24.70 -4.79 -6.83
CA ALA A 11 -24.96 -6.20 -6.53
C ALA A 11 -24.47 -6.59 -5.13
N ALA A 12 -23.28 -6.12 -4.73
CA ALA A 12 -22.72 -6.33 -3.40
C ALA A 12 -23.57 -5.67 -2.30
N LEU A 13 -24.07 -4.44 -2.51
CA LEU A 13 -24.97 -3.76 -1.58
C LEU A 13 -26.29 -4.51 -1.40
N VAL A 14 -26.88 -5.00 -2.49
CA VAL A 14 -28.11 -5.78 -2.45
C VAL A 14 -27.89 -7.10 -1.70
N LEU A 15 -26.80 -7.83 -2.00
CA LEU A 15 -26.46 -9.06 -1.28
C LEU A 15 -26.16 -8.80 0.20
N ALA A 16 -25.38 -7.77 0.51
CA ALA A 16 -25.05 -7.39 1.88
C ALA A 16 -26.32 -7.09 2.69
N SER A 17 -27.28 -6.35 2.12
CA SER A 17 -28.55 -6.03 2.79
C SER A 17 -29.44 -7.25 3.05
N ARG A 18 -29.27 -8.34 2.30
CA ARG A 18 -30.05 -9.58 2.44
C ARG A 18 -29.39 -10.63 3.32
N VAL A 19 -28.05 -10.70 3.33
CA VAL A 19 -27.28 -11.79 3.96
C VAL A 19 -26.69 -11.37 5.30
N LEU A 20 -26.34 -10.09 5.48
CA LEU A 20 -25.72 -9.66 6.74
C LEU A 20 -26.77 -9.58 7.86
N PRO A 21 -26.47 -10.10 9.06
CA PRO A 21 -27.29 -9.89 10.24
C PRO A 21 -27.48 -8.39 10.48
N LYS A 22 -28.67 -7.99 10.96
CA LYS A 22 -28.93 -6.60 11.33
C LYS A 22 -27.79 -6.14 12.26
N PRO A 23 -27.15 -4.99 11.98
CA PRO A 23 -26.07 -4.51 12.83
C PRO A 23 -26.60 -4.39 14.26
N GLU A 24 -25.93 -5.05 15.20
CA GLU A 24 -26.14 -4.80 16.64
C GLU A 24 -26.06 -3.29 16.87
N LYS A 25 -26.88 -2.76 17.80
CA LYS A 25 -26.97 -1.33 18.11
C LYS A 25 -25.57 -0.72 18.28
N ARG A 26 -25.00 -0.20 17.20
CA ARG A 26 -23.81 0.63 17.23
C ARG A 26 -24.27 1.94 17.83
N GLU A 27 -23.62 2.36 18.91
CA GLU A 27 -23.67 3.76 19.34
C GLU A 27 -23.47 4.63 18.09
N ARG A 28 -24.31 5.64 17.92
CA ARG A 28 -24.15 6.61 16.83
C ARG A 28 -22.80 7.28 17.04
N GLN A 29 -21.77 6.79 16.36
CA GLN A 29 -20.51 7.51 16.24
C GLN A 29 -20.80 8.70 15.35
N GLU A 30 -20.84 9.89 15.95
CA GLU A 30 -20.86 11.14 15.21
C GLU A 30 -19.60 11.19 14.34
N ILE A 31 -19.78 11.46 13.05
CA ILE A 31 -18.67 11.54 12.12
C ILE A 31 -17.88 12.80 12.45
N ASP A 32 -16.61 12.64 12.81
CA ASP A 32 -15.70 13.76 12.98
C ASP A 32 -15.28 14.31 11.61
N PHE A 33 -16.09 15.23 11.07
CA PHE A 33 -15.84 15.89 9.79
C PHE A 33 -14.56 16.74 9.80
N ILE A 34 -14.15 17.26 10.98
CA ILE A 34 -12.95 18.09 11.12
C ILE A 34 -11.71 17.20 11.08
N GLY A 35 -11.71 16.08 11.81
CA GLY A 35 -10.69 15.04 11.75
C GLY A 35 -10.55 14.46 10.34
N ALA A 36 -11.66 14.09 9.71
CA ALA A 36 -11.66 13.55 8.34
C ALA A 36 -11.13 14.56 7.31
N GLY A 37 -11.55 15.82 7.40
CA GLY A 37 -11.11 16.88 6.50
C GLY A 37 -9.63 17.20 6.66
N SER A 38 -9.14 17.29 7.90
CA SER A 38 -7.72 17.53 8.18
C SER A 38 -6.84 16.37 7.73
N ALA A 39 -7.24 15.12 7.98
CA ALA A 39 -6.54 13.93 7.48
C ALA A 39 -6.43 13.91 5.94
N PHE A 40 -7.54 14.25 5.26
CA PHE A 40 -7.55 14.36 3.80
C PHE A 40 -6.57 15.42 3.30
N VAL A 41 -6.59 16.62 3.87
CA VAL A 41 -5.69 17.71 3.49
C VAL A 41 -4.22 17.35 3.77
N THR A 42 -3.94 16.70 4.90
CA THR A 42 -2.59 16.21 5.23
C THR A 42 -2.09 15.21 4.20
N LEU A 43 -2.86 14.15 3.92
CA LEU A 43 -2.48 13.13 2.94
C LEU A 43 -2.34 13.72 1.53
N PHE A 44 -3.31 14.54 1.10
CA PHE A 44 -3.27 15.18 -0.21
C PHE A 44 -2.01 16.05 -0.36
N SER A 45 -1.76 16.92 0.62
CA SER A 45 -0.61 17.82 0.60
C SER A 45 0.70 17.04 0.61
N PHE A 46 0.83 16.01 1.45
CA PHE A 46 2.01 15.16 1.51
C PHE A 46 2.30 14.47 0.16
N LEU A 47 1.30 13.81 -0.42
CA LEU A 47 1.46 13.09 -1.68
C LEU A 47 1.74 14.04 -2.84
N PHE A 48 1.09 15.22 -2.85
CA PHE A 48 1.30 16.24 -3.88
C PHE A 48 2.72 16.79 -3.85
N ILE A 49 3.23 17.12 -2.65
CA ILE A 49 4.61 17.58 -2.45
C ILE A 49 5.60 16.55 -2.97
N VAL A 50 5.45 15.28 -2.56
CA VAL A 50 6.40 14.23 -2.93
C VAL A 50 6.42 13.99 -4.44
N ASN A 51 5.26 14.03 -5.10
CA ASN A 51 5.19 13.77 -6.55
C ASN A 51 5.62 14.96 -7.41
N ARG A 52 5.37 16.21 -6.97
CA ARG A 52 5.63 17.43 -7.76
C ARG A 52 6.83 18.24 -7.28
N TRP A 53 7.60 17.73 -6.32
CA TRP A 53 8.71 18.46 -5.68
C TRP A 53 9.64 19.18 -6.67
N GLN A 54 10.06 18.48 -7.73
CA GLN A 54 11.01 19.02 -8.71
C GLN A 54 10.38 20.10 -9.62
N ALA A 55 9.08 19.99 -9.91
CA ALA A 55 8.35 20.92 -10.78
C ALA A 55 7.82 22.17 -10.05
N MET A 56 7.96 22.24 -8.73
CA MET A 56 7.39 23.31 -7.90
C MET A 56 8.38 24.47 -7.68
N SER A 57 7.85 25.70 -7.65
CA SER A 57 8.61 26.89 -7.24
C SER A 57 8.86 26.89 -5.72
N ALA A 58 9.93 27.57 -5.28
CA ALA A 58 10.31 27.61 -3.86
C ALA A 58 9.18 28.16 -2.95
N GLY A 59 8.43 29.17 -3.40
CA GLY A 59 7.28 29.72 -2.67
C GLY A 59 6.14 28.71 -2.51
N MET A 60 5.86 27.90 -3.54
CA MET A 60 4.82 26.87 -3.48
C MET A 60 5.22 25.69 -2.58
N LYS A 61 6.51 25.33 -2.54
CA LYS A 61 7.05 24.34 -1.59
C LYS A 61 6.85 24.78 -0.15
N GLY A 62 7.20 26.04 0.16
CA GLY A 62 7.02 26.61 1.49
C GLY A 62 5.55 26.63 1.94
N ALA A 63 4.66 27.10 1.07
CA ALA A 63 3.22 27.16 1.36
C ALA A 63 2.60 25.76 1.61
N LEU A 64 2.96 24.77 0.79
CA LEU A 64 2.44 23.41 0.94
C LEU A 64 3.04 22.68 2.15
N LEU A 65 4.31 22.92 2.49
CA LEU A 65 4.91 22.39 3.73
C LEU A 65 4.24 22.99 4.97
N LEU A 66 3.97 24.29 4.97
CA LEU A 66 3.23 24.95 6.04
C LEU A 66 1.80 24.40 6.15
N LEU A 67 1.12 24.20 5.01
CA LEU A 67 -0.21 23.59 4.97
C LEU A 67 -0.19 22.16 5.52
N LEU A 68 0.81 21.36 5.15
CA LEU A 68 0.99 20.00 5.64
C LEU A 68 1.17 19.97 7.17
N VAL A 69 2.08 20.79 7.70
CA VAL A 69 2.36 20.88 9.14
C VAL A 69 1.13 21.39 9.91
N ALA A 70 0.44 22.40 9.38
CA ALA A 70 -0.77 22.94 9.98
C ALA A 70 -1.90 21.91 9.98
N ALA A 71 -2.16 21.23 8.86
CA ALA A 71 -3.19 20.20 8.75
C ALA A 71 -2.90 19.00 9.66
N LEU A 72 -1.63 18.57 9.75
CA LEU A 72 -1.21 17.49 10.64
C LEU A 72 -1.37 17.90 12.11
N GLY A 73 -1.00 19.13 12.48
CA GLY A 73 -1.18 19.67 13.83
C GLY A 73 -2.66 19.77 14.23
N ILE A 74 -3.53 20.22 13.31
CA ILE A 74 -4.97 20.24 13.50
C ILE A 74 -5.51 18.83 13.66
N PHE A 75 -5.11 17.89 12.79
CA PHE A 75 -5.54 16.49 12.86
C PHE A 75 -5.19 15.87 14.22
N ILE A 76 -3.93 15.97 14.66
CA ILE A 76 -3.48 15.42 15.95
C ILE A 76 -4.22 16.08 17.13
N ARG A 77 -4.45 17.40 17.07
CA ARG A 77 -5.17 18.11 18.14
C ARG A 77 -6.63 17.69 18.19
N THR A 78 -7.30 17.58 17.06
CA THR A 78 -8.70 17.16 16.97
C THR A 78 -8.87 15.73 17.48
N GLU A 79 -8.04 14.79 17.01
CA GLU A 79 -8.08 13.38 17.46
C GLU A 79 -7.80 13.24 18.98
N ARG A 80 -7.02 14.14 19.58
CA ARG A 80 -6.76 14.13 21.03
C ARG A 80 -7.85 14.78 21.87
N CYS A 81 -8.68 15.64 21.29
CA CYS A 81 -9.67 16.45 22.03
C CYS A 81 -11.11 15.98 21.83
N VAL A 82 -11.41 15.24 20.77
CA VAL A 82 -12.78 14.77 20.47
C VAL A 82 -13.10 13.52 21.29
N ALA A 83 -14.33 13.44 21.82
CA ALA A 83 -14.78 12.32 22.67
C ALA A 83 -14.87 10.98 21.90
N HIS A 84 -15.01 11.04 20.59
CA HIS A 84 -15.01 9.90 19.67
C HIS A 84 -14.00 10.13 18.54
N PRO A 85 -12.69 9.93 18.79
CA PRO A 85 -11.67 10.08 17.76
C PRO A 85 -11.95 9.15 16.57
N MET A 86 -11.70 9.66 15.36
CA MET A 86 -11.83 8.87 14.13
C MET A 86 -10.72 7.83 14.06
N ILE A 87 -9.53 8.15 14.57
CA ILE A 87 -8.40 7.25 14.75
C ILE A 87 -7.99 7.23 16.22
N ASP A 88 -8.45 6.20 16.94
CA ASP A 88 -7.93 5.92 18.27
C ASP A 88 -6.45 5.52 18.17
N LEU A 89 -5.55 6.47 18.47
CA LEU A 89 -4.10 6.30 18.34
C LEU A 89 -3.54 5.14 19.20
N SER A 90 -4.29 4.65 20.19
CA SER A 90 -3.90 3.47 20.99
C SER A 90 -3.73 2.20 20.14
N ILE A 91 -4.38 2.10 18.97
CA ILE A 91 -4.16 0.97 18.04
C ILE A 91 -2.72 0.88 17.53
N PHE A 92 -1.97 1.99 17.49
CA PHE A 92 -0.55 1.99 17.13
C PHE A 92 0.36 1.52 18.27
N GLU A 93 -0.12 1.46 19.51
CA GLU A 93 0.62 0.84 20.62
C GLU A 93 0.69 -0.69 20.47
N ILE A 94 -0.24 -1.28 19.69
CA ILE A 94 -0.21 -2.68 19.31
C ILE A 94 0.96 -2.88 18.34
N ARG A 95 2.08 -3.39 18.86
CA ARG A 95 3.32 -3.61 18.09
C ARG A 95 3.06 -4.35 16.77
N THR A 96 2.24 -5.39 16.79
CA THR A 96 1.90 -6.16 15.57
C THR A 96 1.24 -5.26 14.52
N PHE A 97 0.32 -4.38 14.91
CA PHE A 97 -0.36 -3.46 14.01
C PHE A 97 0.61 -2.42 13.43
N ALA A 98 1.43 -1.79 14.29
CA ALA A 98 2.39 -0.77 13.86
C ALA A 98 3.44 -1.34 12.91
N PHE A 99 4.08 -2.46 13.27
CA PHE A 99 5.09 -3.09 12.43
C PHE A 99 4.51 -3.66 11.14
N ALA A 100 3.31 -4.27 11.16
CA ALA A 100 2.69 -4.79 9.95
C ALA A 100 2.29 -3.68 8.96
N ASN A 101 1.85 -2.52 9.46
CA ASN A 101 1.63 -1.36 8.60
C ASN A 101 2.95 -0.80 8.06
N LEU A 102 3.99 -0.66 8.90
CA LEU A 102 5.30 -0.19 8.45
C LEU A 102 5.89 -1.12 7.36
N SER A 103 5.84 -2.43 7.57
CA SER A 103 6.28 -3.42 6.59
C SER A 103 5.44 -3.37 5.31
N ALA A 104 4.13 -3.15 5.40
CA ALA A 104 3.29 -2.93 4.23
C ALA A 104 3.73 -1.71 3.44
N MET A 105 4.00 -0.59 4.12
CA MET A 105 4.46 0.65 3.48
C MET A 105 5.73 0.39 2.65
N LEU A 106 6.72 -0.27 3.27
CA LEU A 106 8.00 -0.58 2.63
C LEU A 106 7.82 -1.54 1.46
N ASN A 107 7.02 -2.59 1.61
CA ASN A 107 6.74 -3.55 0.54
C ASN A 107 6.09 -2.87 -0.68
N PHE A 108 5.08 -2.03 -0.45
CA PHE A 108 4.41 -1.29 -1.53
C PHE A 108 5.33 -0.23 -2.17
N MET A 109 6.16 0.43 -1.36
CA MET A 109 7.18 1.35 -1.88
C MET A 109 8.16 0.63 -2.82
N SER A 110 8.76 -0.46 -2.36
CA SER A 110 9.67 -1.27 -3.19
C SER A 110 8.98 -1.82 -4.45
N GLN A 111 7.74 -2.30 -4.31
CA GLN A 111 6.96 -2.81 -5.44
C GLN A 111 6.75 -1.74 -6.50
N TYR A 112 6.42 -0.51 -6.10
CA TYR A 112 6.14 0.57 -7.05
C TYR A 112 7.40 1.19 -7.64
N VAL A 113 8.53 1.19 -6.92
CA VAL A 113 9.84 1.48 -7.54
C VAL A 113 10.10 0.47 -8.68
N LEU A 114 9.91 -0.82 -8.41
CA LEU A 114 10.18 -1.89 -9.38
C LEU A 114 9.25 -1.81 -10.59
N VAL A 115 7.93 -1.72 -10.37
CA VAL A 115 6.93 -1.64 -11.44
C VAL A 115 7.08 -0.37 -12.27
N PHE A 116 7.53 0.73 -11.65
CA PHE A 116 7.78 1.98 -12.38
C PHE A 116 9.06 1.91 -13.21
N LEU A 117 10.20 1.52 -12.62
CA LEU A 117 11.51 1.55 -13.29
C LEU A 117 11.70 0.44 -14.33
N THR A 118 11.16 -0.75 -14.11
CA THR A 118 11.46 -1.90 -14.97
C THR A 118 11.03 -1.72 -16.43
N PRO A 119 9.86 -1.15 -16.75
CA PRO A 119 9.49 -0.83 -18.12
C PRO A 119 10.49 0.12 -18.81
N PHE A 120 10.95 1.18 -18.12
CA PHE A 120 11.97 2.09 -18.67
C PHE A 120 13.29 1.37 -18.91
N TYR A 121 13.73 0.53 -17.98
CA TYR A 121 14.93 -0.29 -18.17
C TYR A 121 14.80 -1.24 -19.38
N LEU A 122 13.69 -1.96 -19.49
CA LEU A 122 13.46 -2.88 -20.61
C LEU A 122 13.39 -2.14 -21.96
N GLN A 123 12.78 -0.95 -21.98
CA GLN A 123 12.61 -0.16 -23.20
C GLN A 123 13.88 0.58 -23.62
N GLU A 124 14.47 1.36 -22.71
CA GLU A 124 15.57 2.28 -23.02
C GLU A 124 16.94 1.60 -23.00
N VAL A 125 17.16 0.63 -22.10
CA VAL A 125 18.45 -0.06 -21.96
C VAL A 125 18.52 -1.33 -22.79
N LEU A 126 17.46 -2.17 -22.74
CA LEU A 126 17.43 -3.45 -23.47
C LEU A 126 16.78 -3.35 -24.86
N GLY A 127 16.16 -2.21 -25.20
CA GLY A 127 15.54 -2.00 -26.51
C GLY A 127 14.36 -2.94 -26.81
N TYR A 128 13.68 -3.44 -25.78
CA TYR A 128 12.58 -4.39 -25.97
C TYR A 128 11.36 -3.69 -26.57
N PRO A 129 10.66 -4.34 -27.52
CA PRO A 129 9.41 -3.81 -28.04
C PRO A 129 8.28 -3.92 -26.99
N PRO A 130 7.24 -3.07 -27.06
CA PRO A 130 6.22 -2.97 -26.02
C PRO A 130 5.47 -4.27 -25.69
N ASP A 131 5.25 -5.13 -26.69
CA ASP A 131 4.63 -6.45 -26.53
C ASP A 131 5.46 -7.36 -25.61
N ARG A 132 6.79 -7.35 -25.78
CA ARG A 132 7.71 -8.13 -24.95
C ARG A 132 7.81 -7.59 -23.52
N ILE A 133 7.80 -6.26 -23.36
CA ILE A 133 7.77 -5.62 -22.04
C ILE A 133 6.53 -6.07 -21.26
N GLY A 134 5.37 -6.06 -21.91
CA GLY A 134 4.13 -6.56 -21.34
C GLY A 134 4.24 -8.00 -20.84
N MET A 135 4.78 -8.90 -21.68
CA MET A 135 4.97 -10.32 -21.30
C MET A 135 5.88 -10.49 -20.07
N VAL A 136 6.97 -9.73 -19.99
CA VAL A 136 7.90 -9.77 -18.85
C VAL A 136 7.23 -9.24 -17.58
N MET A 137 6.50 -8.12 -17.68
CA MET A 137 5.80 -7.49 -16.57
C MET A 137 4.68 -8.38 -15.98
N VAL A 138 4.04 -9.23 -16.81
CA VAL A 138 2.98 -10.16 -16.37
C VAL A 138 3.50 -11.23 -15.41
N ALA A 139 4.81 -11.54 -15.41
CA ALA A 139 5.39 -12.51 -14.48
C ALA A 139 5.13 -12.15 -13.01
N PHE A 140 5.24 -10.86 -12.65
CA PHE A 140 5.00 -10.38 -11.29
C PHE A 140 3.57 -10.68 -10.78
N PRO A 141 2.49 -10.14 -11.38
CA PRO A 141 1.13 -10.37 -10.89
C PRO A 141 0.69 -11.83 -11.03
N LEU A 142 1.22 -12.57 -12.01
CA LEU A 142 0.90 -13.98 -12.20
C LEU A 142 1.42 -14.83 -11.04
N VAL A 143 2.66 -14.59 -10.59
CA VAL A 143 3.21 -15.30 -9.42
C VAL A 143 2.48 -14.89 -8.14
N VAL A 144 2.17 -13.60 -7.95
CA VAL A 144 1.36 -13.15 -6.81
C VAL A 144 0.00 -13.85 -6.78
N LEU A 145 -0.68 -13.94 -7.92
CA LEU A 145 -1.97 -14.62 -8.07
C LEU A 145 -1.89 -16.09 -7.63
N LEU A 146 -0.83 -16.79 -8.04
CA LEU A 146 -0.63 -18.19 -7.69
C LEU A 146 -0.28 -18.36 -6.22
N VAL A 147 0.62 -17.53 -5.66
CA VAL A 147 1.19 -17.70 -4.32
C VAL A 147 0.30 -17.18 -3.21
N ALA A 148 -0.45 -16.08 -3.45
CA ALA A 148 -1.23 -15.41 -2.41
C ALA A 148 -2.25 -16.33 -1.70
N PRO A 149 -3.06 -17.16 -2.39
CA PRO A 149 -4.01 -18.06 -1.73
C PRO A 149 -3.32 -19.10 -0.84
N PHE A 150 -2.22 -19.69 -1.30
CA PHE A 150 -1.45 -20.66 -0.50
C PHE A 150 -0.84 -20.00 0.73
N SER A 151 -0.31 -18.78 0.59
CA SER A 151 0.24 -18.03 1.72
C SER A 151 -0.81 -17.72 2.79
N GLY A 152 -2.03 -17.36 2.39
CA GLY A 152 -3.15 -17.13 3.30
C GLY A 152 -3.50 -18.38 4.07
N ALA A 153 -3.75 -19.49 3.37
CA ALA A 153 -4.08 -20.78 3.99
C ALA A 153 -2.96 -21.31 4.90
N LEU A 154 -1.70 -21.09 4.53
CA LEU A 154 -0.56 -21.47 5.37
C LEU A 154 -0.45 -20.58 6.61
N SER A 155 -0.75 -19.29 6.49
CA SER A 155 -0.72 -18.34 7.62
C SER A 155 -1.71 -18.68 8.73
N ASP A 156 -2.85 -19.28 8.38
CA ASP A 156 -3.83 -19.75 9.34
C ASP A 156 -3.30 -20.94 10.18
N ARG A 157 -2.32 -21.69 9.66
CA ARG A 157 -1.74 -22.87 10.33
C ARG A 157 -0.48 -22.57 11.13
N ILE A 158 0.46 -21.82 10.56
CA ILE A 158 1.79 -21.59 11.16
C ILE A 158 1.97 -20.16 11.71
N GLY A 159 0.95 -19.31 11.57
CA GLY A 159 0.98 -17.91 11.95
C GLY A 159 1.55 -17.00 10.86
N THR A 160 1.30 -15.69 11.01
CA THR A 160 1.60 -14.67 9.98
C THR A 160 3.05 -14.20 10.00
N ARG A 161 3.69 -14.15 11.17
CA ARG A 161 5.01 -13.51 11.35
C ARG A 161 6.12 -14.12 10.50
N ALA A 162 6.22 -15.45 10.49
CA ALA A 162 7.27 -16.16 9.74
C ALA A 162 7.10 -15.95 8.23
N LEU A 163 5.86 -16.03 7.72
CA LEU A 163 5.57 -15.82 6.32
C LEU A 163 5.83 -14.38 5.88
N CYS A 164 5.46 -13.39 6.69
CA CYS A 164 5.80 -11.99 6.41
C CYS A 164 7.32 -11.78 6.35
N ALA A 165 8.07 -12.34 7.30
CA ALA A 165 9.53 -12.21 7.31
C ALA A 165 10.18 -12.88 6.09
N LEU A 166 9.74 -14.10 5.74
CA LEU A 166 10.22 -14.82 4.56
C LEU A 166 9.85 -14.08 3.25
N GLY A 167 8.63 -13.58 3.15
CA GLY A 167 8.16 -12.82 1.99
C GLY A 167 8.95 -11.52 1.81
N ALA A 168 9.13 -10.74 2.88
CA ALA A 168 9.92 -9.52 2.87
C ALA A 168 11.40 -9.78 2.56
N GLY A 169 11.99 -10.83 3.13
CA GLY A 169 13.36 -11.26 2.81
C GLY A 169 13.52 -11.67 1.35
N THR A 170 12.54 -12.40 0.81
CA THR A 170 12.52 -12.79 -0.61
C THR A 170 12.41 -11.56 -1.53
N CYS A 171 11.57 -10.58 -1.20
CA CYS A 171 11.51 -9.30 -1.91
C CYS A 171 12.87 -8.58 -1.88
N ALA A 172 13.53 -8.53 -0.73
CA ALA A 172 14.84 -7.88 -0.59
C ALA A 172 15.90 -8.57 -1.47
N VAL A 173 15.95 -9.91 -1.46
CA VAL A 173 16.87 -10.68 -2.33
C VAL A 173 16.57 -10.40 -3.79
N ALA A 174 15.31 -10.39 -4.21
CA ALA A 174 14.93 -10.09 -5.59
C ALA A 174 15.36 -8.68 -6.03
N LEU A 175 15.26 -7.68 -5.14
CA LEU A 175 15.73 -6.32 -5.43
C LEU A 175 17.25 -6.24 -5.55
N VAL A 176 18.00 -6.93 -4.67
CA VAL A 176 19.46 -6.99 -4.75
C VAL A 176 19.91 -7.68 -6.03
N LEU A 177 19.26 -8.77 -6.41
CA LEU A 177 19.53 -9.44 -7.68
C LEU A 177 19.23 -8.52 -8.86
N MET A 178 18.09 -7.81 -8.84
CA MET A 178 17.72 -6.85 -9.88
C MET A 178 18.75 -5.71 -10.01
N ALA A 179 19.28 -5.21 -8.90
CA ALA A 179 20.31 -4.17 -8.89
C ALA A 179 21.65 -4.63 -9.50
N GLY A 180 21.92 -5.94 -9.52
CA GLY A 180 23.11 -6.53 -10.13
C GLY A 180 22.96 -6.91 -11.61
N ILE A 181 21.78 -6.74 -12.22
CA ILE A 181 21.55 -7.13 -13.62
C ILE A 181 22.22 -6.12 -14.57
N GLY A 182 23.28 -6.58 -15.24
CA GLY A 182 23.91 -5.86 -16.36
C GLY A 182 23.13 -5.96 -17.68
N ILE A 183 23.59 -5.20 -18.67
CA ILE A 183 22.94 -4.97 -19.99
C ILE A 183 22.71 -6.26 -20.81
N ALA A 184 23.32 -7.40 -20.47
CA ALA A 184 23.32 -8.62 -21.29
C ALA A 184 22.32 -9.72 -20.87
N GLN A 185 21.49 -9.52 -19.84
CA GLN A 185 20.68 -10.62 -19.23
C GLN A 185 19.17 -10.33 -19.15
N GLY A 186 18.51 -10.04 -20.28
CA GLY A 186 17.07 -9.71 -20.29
C GLY A 186 16.13 -10.79 -19.72
N SER A 187 16.52 -12.07 -19.76
CA SER A 187 15.75 -13.16 -19.11
C SER A 187 15.85 -13.13 -17.57
N ALA A 188 16.95 -12.61 -17.01
CA ALA A 188 17.15 -12.51 -15.57
C ALA A 188 16.15 -11.54 -14.92
N VAL A 189 15.73 -10.50 -15.66
CA VAL A 189 14.70 -9.54 -15.21
C VAL A 189 13.38 -10.26 -14.93
N THR A 190 12.97 -11.17 -15.83
CA THR A 190 11.73 -11.94 -15.68
C THR A 190 11.77 -12.82 -14.42
N TRP A 191 12.90 -13.46 -14.17
CA TRP A 191 13.11 -14.26 -12.96
C TRP A 191 13.11 -13.42 -11.69
N CYS A 192 13.72 -12.23 -11.71
CA CYS A 192 13.70 -11.33 -10.56
C CYS A 192 12.30 -10.80 -10.26
N LEU A 193 11.50 -10.49 -11.30
CA LEU A 193 10.10 -10.11 -11.15
C LEU A 193 9.25 -11.26 -10.59
N ALA A 194 9.49 -12.48 -11.06
CA ALA A 194 8.82 -13.67 -10.54
C ALA A 194 9.19 -13.91 -9.06
N LEU A 195 10.47 -13.81 -8.70
CA LEU A 195 10.94 -13.95 -7.32
C LEU A 195 10.38 -12.84 -6.42
N PHE A 196 10.35 -11.60 -6.90
CA PHE A 196 9.73 -10.49 -6.19
C PHE A 196 8.22 -10.73 -6.01
N GLY A 197 7.53 -11.23 -7.04
CA GLY A 197 6.13 -11.63 -6.98
C GLY A 197 5.86 -12.75 -5.97
N LEU A 198 6.77 -13.71 -5.84
CA LEU A 198 6.72 -14.77 -4.83
C LEU A 198 6.83 -14.17 -3.42
N GLY A 199 7.81 -13.30 -3.20
CA GLY A 199 7.99 -12.61 -1.92
C GLY A 199 6.76 -11.77 -1.55
N THR A 200 6.23 -11.00 -2.50
CA THR A 200 5.04 -10.17 -2.31
C THR A 200 3.80 -11.00 -2.05
N GLY A 201 3.62 -12.13 -2.76
CA GLY A 201 2.53 -13.06 -2.52
C GLY A 201 2.57 -13.66 -1.11
N LEU A 202 3.76 -14.10 -0.66
CA LEU A 202 3.99 -14.62 0.69
C LEU A 202 3.81 -13.56 1.79
N PHE A 203 4.04 -12.29 1.46
CA PHE A 203 3.95 -11.18 2.41
C PHE A 203 2.53 -10.60 2.54
N GLN A 204 1.89 -10.25 1.42
CA GLN A 204 0.70 -9.40 1.44
C GLN A 204 -0.49 -10.06 2.15
N SER A 205 -0.80 -11.32 1.86
CA SER A 205 -1.96 -11.99 2.46
C SER A 205 -1.79 -12.19 3.97
N PRO A 206 -0.67 -12.77 4.48
CA PRO A 206 -0.45 -12.92 5.92
C PRO A 206 -0.32 -11.57 6.64
N ASN A 207 0.26 -10.55 6.02
CA ASN A 207 0.36 -9.22 6.61
C ASN A 207 -1.02 -8.58 6.79
N ASN A 208 -1.90 -8.70 5.81
CA ASN A 208 -3.27 -8.20 5.91
C ASN A 208 -4.04 -8.90 7.03
N SER A 209 -3.91 -10.23 7.12
CA SER A 209 -4.49 -11.00 8.22
C SER A 209 -3.91 -10.61 9.57
N ALA A 210 -2.61 -10.27 9.66
CA ALA A 210 -1.99 -9.79 10.89
C ALA A 210 -2.53 -8.43 11.33
N VAL A 211 -2.70 -7.48 10.40
CA VAL A 211 -3.29 -6.16 10.70
C VAL A 211 -4.74 -6.34 11.16
N MET A 212 -5.55 -7.07 10.40
CA MET A 212 -6.98 -7.25 10.73
C MET A 212 -7.17 -8.07 12.01
N GLY A 213 -6.39 -9.13 12.20
CA GLY A 213 -6.45 -10.00 13.38
C GLY A 213 -5.92 -9.36 14.66
N SER A 214 -5.03 -8.37 14.56
CA SER A 214 -4.56 -7.58 15.73
C SER A 214 -5.44 -6.37 16.04
N THR A 215 -6.35 -6.00 15.13
CA THR A 215 -7.24 -4.85 15.32
C THR A 215 -8.50 -5.27 16.12
N PRO A 216 -8.85 -4.58 17.22
CA PRO A 216 -10.08 -4.87 17.95
C PRO A 216 -11.33 -4.75 17.05
N LYS A 217 -12.34 -5.60 17.27
CA LYS A 217 -13.56 -5.65 16.41
C LYS A 217 -14.23 -4.29 16.21
N ARG A 218 -14.20 -3.41 17.22
CA ARG A 218 -14.73 -2.04 17.16
C ARG A 218 -14.01 -1.16 16.13
N TYR A 219 -12.72 -1.41 15.89
CA TYR A 219 -11.83 -0.59 15.06
C TYR A 219 -11.48 -1.23 13.71
N LEU A 220 -12.07 -2.37 13.33
CA LEU A 220 -11.74 -3.06 12.06
C LEU A 220 -11.87 -2.16 10.82
N GLY A 221 -12.87 -1.29 10.78
CA GLY A 221 -13.04 -0.33 9.68
C GLY A 221 -11.88 0.67 9.61
N VAL A 222 -11.45 1.20 10.76
CA VAL A 222 -10.32 2.13 10.88
C VAL A 222 -9.02 1.42 10.54
N GLY A 223 -8.79 0.21 11.05
CA GLY A 223 -7.60 -0.58 10.74
C GLY A 223 -7.47 -0.88 9.24
N SER A 224 -8.58 -1.21 8.57
CA SER A 224 -8.58 -1.41 7.11
C SER A 224 -8.31 -0.10 6.35
N ALA A 225 -8.85 1.02 6.83
CA ALA A 225 -8.61 2.33 6.22
C ALA A 225 -7.14 2.76 6.35
N ILE A 226 -6.53 2.57 7.54
CA ILE A 226 -5.11 2.81 7.77
C ILE A 226 -4.27 1.94 6.84
N LEU A 227 -4.56 0.65 6.75
CA LEU A 227 -3.84 -0.25 5.85
C LEU A 227 -3.92 0.22 4.40
N ALA A 228 -5.09 0.62 3.91
CA ALA A 228 -5.26 1.15 2.56
C ALA A 228 -4.46 2.46 2.35
N THR A 229 -4.51 3.38 3.31
CA THR A 229 -3.76 4.64 3.28
C THR A 229 -2.26 4.38 3.23
N VAL A 230 -1.75 3.49 4.09
CA VAL A 230 -0.34 3.13 4.14
C VAL A 230 0.15 2.53 2.83
N ARG A 231 -0.67 1.68 2.19
CA ARG A 231 -0.39 1.19 0.83
C ARG A 231 -0.29 2.35 -0.15
N ASN A 232 -1.30 3.23 -0.20
CA ASN A 232 -1.32 4.37 -1.11
C ASN A 232 -0.08 5.27 -0.93
N VAL A 233 0.29 5.55 0.31
CA VAL A 233 1.51 6.30 0.63
C VAL A 233 2.74 5.57 0.09
N GLY A 234 2.89 4.28 0.38
CA GLY A 234 3.99 3.47 -0.16
C GLY A 234 4.06 3.52 -1.68
N MET A 235 2.94 3.36 -2.38
CA MET A 235 2.87 3.40 -3.85
C MET A 235 3.37 4.73 -4.41
N VAL A 236 2.93 5.86 -3.85
CA VAL A 236 3.34 7.19 -4.31
C VAL A 236 4.81 7.47 -3.99
N LEU A 237 5.27 7.11 -2.79
CA LEU A 237 6.69 7.23 -2.42
C LEU A 237 7.57 6.42 -3.38
N GLY A 238 7.14 5.21 -3.73
CA GLY A 238 7.88 4.34 -4.65
C GLY A 238 8.00 4.93 -6.06
N ILE A 239 6.90 5.46 -6.61
CA ILE A 239 6.93 6.15 -7.90
C ILE A 239 7.80 7.40 -7.84
N ALA A 240 7.72 8.20 -6.77
CA ALA A 240 8.50 9.42 -6.64
C ALA A 240 10.01 9.15 -6.56
N VAL A 241 10.42 8.13 -5.80
CA VAL A 241 11.83 7.70 -5.76
C VAL A 241 12.26 7.15 -7.11
N GLY A 242 11.45 6.31 -7.76
CA GLY A 242 11.75 5.81 -9.11
C GLY A 242 11.90 6.94 -10.13
N GLY A 243 11.01 7.92 -10.11
CA GLY A 243 11.09 9.11 -10.97
C GLY A 243 12.34 9.95 -10.71
N ALA A 244 12.74 10.12 -9.45
CA ALA A 244 13.95 10.86 -9.09
C ALA A 244 15.26 10.18 -9.53
N VAL A 245 15.24 8.87 -9.79
CA VAL A 245 16.39 8.13 -10.34
C VAL A 245 16.49 8.28 -11.85
N VAL A 246 15.37 8.48 -12.54
CA VAL A 246 15.31 8.61 -14.01
C VAL A 246 15.46 10.05 -14.49
N ALA A 247 15.06 11.02 -13.66
CA ALA A 247 15.15 12.47 -13.95
C ALA A 247 16.59 13.00 -13.87
#